data_AF-A0A7S3ZFD5-F1
#
_entry.id   AF-A0A7S3ZFD5-F1
#
_cell.length_a   1.000
_cell.length_b   1.000
_cell.length_c   1.000
_cell.angle_alpha   90.00
_cell.angle_beta   90.00
_cell.angle_gamma   90.00
#
_symmetry.space_group_name_H-M   'P 1'
#
loop_
_entity.id
_entity.type
_entity.pdbx_description
1 polymer ?
#
loop_
_entity_poly.entity_id
_entity_poly.type
_entity_poly.pdbx_seq_one_letter_code
_entity_poly.pdbx_strand_id
1 'polypeptide(L)'
;ATEVVSGVSGQSEEKLRALFKEAQRLAPCLLFIDEIDAIAPKRATAQREMERRIVAQMLACMDSLSMPQQSSMGEGGDEGMQVEDGDPLGSGADAKSPRQHLRPVIVLGATNRPDALDEALRRAGRFDREIAIGMPDAPARERILRVMCQGMRLEGSFDFRKIAKMTHGFVGADLSALTKEAA
;
A
#
# COMPACT_ATOMS: atom_id res chain seq x y z
N ALA A 1 -11.01 9.50 5.84
CA ALA A 1 -11.47 8.56 4.80
C ALA A 1 -12.95 8.70 4.37
N THR A 2 -13.67 9.78 4.71
CA THR A 2 -15.12 9.94 4.44
C THR A 2 -15.49 10.33 2.99
N GLU A 3 -14.52 10.63 2.13
CA GLU A 3 -14.81 11.08 0.75
C GLU A 3 -15.22 9.95 -0.21
N VAL A 4 -14.83 8.70 0.06
CA VAL A 4 -15.16 7.59 -0.84
C VAL A 4 -16.56 7.07 -0.54
N VAL A 5 -17.07 7.20 0.70
CA VAL A 5 -18.32 6.56 1.15
C VAL A 5 -19.52 7.52 1.16
N SER A 6 -19.31 8.82 0.93
CA SER A 6 -20.38 9.83 0.93
C SER A 6 -21.08 10.03 -0.42
N GLY A 7 -20.64 9.33 -1.48
CA GLY A 7 -21.15 9.47 -2.84
C GLY A 7 -22.42 8.68 -3.11
N VAL A 8 -23.23 9.18 -4.05
CA VAL A 8 -24.32 8.44 -4.69
C VAL A 8 -23.81 7.09 -5.21
N SER A 9 -24.60 6.03 -5.08
CA SER A 9 -24.22 4.65 -5.46
C SER A 9 -23.46 4.58 -6.80
N GLY A 10 -22.29 3.95 -6.80
CA GLY A 10 -21.43 3.75 -7.98
C GLY A 10 -20.25 4.73 -8.10
N GLN A 11 -20.36 5.96 -7.57
CA GLN A 11 -19.26 6.95 -7.66
C GLN A 11 -17.98 6.49 -6.92
N SER A 12 -18.15 5.80 -5.79
CA SER A 12 -17.06 5.24 -4.99
C SER A 12 -16.24 4.21 -5.77
N GLU A 13 -16.91 3.34 -6.52
CA GLU A 13 -16.29 2.28 -7.31
C GLU A 13 -15.54 2.85 -8.51
N GLU A 14 -16.15 3.83 -9.20
CA GLU A 14 -15.53 4.50 -10.33
C GLU A 14 -14.30 5.30 -9.90
N LYS A 15 -14.39 6.05 -8.78
CA LYS A 15 -13.25 6.78 -8.20
C LYS A 15 -12.11 5.82 -7.84
N LEU A 16 -12.42 4.67 -7.23
CA LEU A 16 -11.42 3.65 -6.89
C LEU A 16 -10.75 3.10 -8.15
N ARG A 17 -11.52 2.76 -9.18
CA ARG A 17 -11.00 2.27 -10.46
C ARG A 17 -10.11 3.31 -11.16
N ALA A 18 -10.52 4.57 -11.15
CA ALA A 18 -9.75 5.67 -11.75
C ALA A 18 -8.40 5.86 -11.03
N LEU A 19 -8.39 5.81 -9.69
CA LEU A 19 -7.15 5.93 -8.91
C LEU A 19 -6.15 4.81 -9.20
N PHE A 20 -6.61 3.56 -9.30
CA PHE A 20 -5.73 2.43 -9.63
C PHE A 20 -5.19 2.52 -11.07
N LYS A 21 -6.02 2.91 -12.04
CA LYS A 21 -5.56 3.14 -13.43
C LYS A 21 -4.54 4.26 -13.52
N GLU A 22 -4.77 5.35 -12.79
CA GLU A 22 -3.84 6.46 -12.76
C GLU A 22 -2.51 6.07 -12.09
N ALA A 23 -2.56 5.30 -11.01
CA ALA A 23 -1.37 4.72 -10.38
C ALA A 23 -0.56 3.85 -11.37
N GLN A 24 -1.23 2.97 -12.14
CA GLN A 24 -0.58 2.18 -13.18
C GLN A 24 0.08 3.04 -14.25
N ARG A 25 -0.57 4.13 -14.68
CA ARG A 25 -0.04 5.07 -15.68
C ARG A 25 1.16 5.85 -15.16
N LEU A 26 1.13 6.23 -13.89
CA LEU A 26 2.18 7.00 -13.21
C LEU A 26 3.30 6.12 -12.64
N ALA A 27 3.28 4.81 -12.88
CA ALA A 27 4.27 3.91 -12.32
C ALA A 27 5.71 4.34 -12.71
N PRO A 28 6.69 4.26 -11.78
CA PRO A 28 6.61 3.68 -10.44
C PRO A 28 5.89 4.59 -9.43
N CYS A 29 4.94 4.06 -8.66
CA CYS A 29 4.20 4.85 -7.68
C CYS A 29 3.80 4.07 -6.42
N LEU A 30 3.50 4.80 -5.36
CA LEU A 30 2.97 4.28 -4.11
C LEU A 30 1.52 4.75 -3.94
N LEU A 31 0.57 3.81 -3.89
CA LEU A 31 -0.82 4.05 -3.56
C LEU A 31 -1.02 3.80 -2.07
N PHE A 32 -1.28 4.86 -1.29
CA PHE A 32 -1.57 4.75 0.14
C PHE A 32 -3.06 4.88 0.38
N ILE A 33 -3.63 3.92 1.12
CA ILE A 33 -5.03 3.89 1.49
C ILE A 33 -5.09 3.87 3.02
N ASP A 34 -5.56 4.97 3.59
CA ASP A 34 -5.76 5.07 5.04
C ASP A 34 -7.16 4.59 5.42
N GLU A 35 -7.30 4.08 6.65
CA GLU A 35 -8.55 3.50 7.18
C GLU A 35 -9.20 2.51 6.21
N ILE A 36 -8.42 1.52 5.71
CA ILE A 36 -8.89 0.56 4.70
C ILE A 36 -10.14 -0.23 5.15
N ASP A 37 -10.33 -0.40 6.45
CA ASP A 37 -11.50 -1.04 7.04
C ASP A 37 -12.81 -0.27 6.80
N ALA A 38 -12.74 1.02 6.48
CA ALA A 38 -13.92 1.82 6.12
C ALA A 38 -14.50 1.46 4.75
N ILE A 39 -13.66 1.00 3.81
CA ILE A 39 -14.07 0.67 2.43
C ILE A 39 -14.02 -0.82 2.12
N ALA A 40 -13.41 -1.61 3.01
CA ALA A 40 -13.27 -3.05 2.85
C ALA A 40 -13.64 -3.86 4.12
N PRO A 41 -14.79 -3.61 4.74
CA PRO A 41 -15.21 -4.38 5.91
C PRO A 41 -15.48 -5.84 5.51
N LYS A 42 -15.43 -6.75 6.49
CA LYS A 42 -15.87 -8.14 6.33
C LYS A 42 -17.26 -8.21 5.71
N ARG A 43 -17.46 -9.10 4.74
CA ARG A 43 -18.75 -9.31 4.06
C ARG A 43 -19.91 -9.63 5.02
N ALA A 44 -19.60 -10.30 6.13
CA ALA A 44 -20.58 -10.62 7.17
C ALA A 44 -21.06 -9.39 7.94
N THR A 45 -20.19 -8.39 8.12
CA THR A 45 -20.52 -7.12 8.79
C THR A 45 -20.97 -6.03 7.82
N ALA A 46 -20.72 -6.20 6.52
CA ALA A 46 -21.16 -5.31 5.46
C ALA A 46 -22.70 -5.36 5.34
N GLN A 47 -23.35 -4.37 5.96
CA GLN A 47 -24.82 -4.26 6.01
C GLN A 47 -25.38 -3.70 4.70
N ARG A 48 -24.58 -2.93 3.96
CA ARG A 48 -25.03 -2.22 2.76
C ARG A 48 -24.52 -2.94 1.51
N GLU A 49 -25.40 -3.13 0.53
CA GLU A 49 -25.03 -3.68 -0.78
C GLU A 49 -23.90 -2.88 -1.43
N MET A 50 -23.93 -1.54 -1.25
CA MET A 50 -22.90 -0.62 -1.70
C MET A 50 -21.50 -0.98 -1.19
N GLU A 51 -21.33 -1.31 0.09
CA GLU A 51 -20.03 -1.67 0.69
C GLU A 51 -19.47 -2.94 0.04
N ARG A 52 -20.32 -3.94 -0.19
CA ARG A 52 -19.92 -5.21 -0.83
C ARG A 52 -19.38 -4.99 -2.23
N ARG A 53 -19.97 -4.06 -2.99
CA ARG A 53 -19.52 -3.72 -4.34
C ARG A 53 -18.18 -2.98 -4.32
N ILE A 54 -17.97 -2.07 -3.37
CA ILE A 54 -16.68 -1.39 -3.18
C ILE A 54 -15.57 -2.40 -2.87
N VAL A 55 -15.83 -3.37 -1.97
CA VAL A 55 -14.87 -4.45 -1.65
C VAL A 55 -14.56 -5.27 -2.91
N ALA A 56 -15.57 -5.64 -3.69
CA ALA A 56 -15.38 -6.38 -4.94
C ALA A 56 -14.54 -5.60 -5.96
N GLN A 57 -14.78 -4.30 -6.11
CA GLN A 57 -14.00 -3.43 -6.99
C GLN A 57 -12.55 -3.30 -6.51
N MET A 58 -12.31 -3.20 -5.20
CA MET A 58 -10.96 -3.20 -4.62
C MET A 58 -10.21 -4.50 -4.96
N LEU A 59 -10.84 -5.65 -4.76
CA LEU A 59 -10.26 -6.96 -5.08
C LEU A 59 -9.89 -7.05 -6.57
N ALA A 60 -10.80 -6.65 -7.46
CA ALA A 60 -10.55 -6.65 -8.91
C ALA A 60 -9.40 -5.71 -9.31
N CYS A 61 -9.32 -4.54 -8.69
CA CYS A 61 -8.23 -3.59 -8.91
C CYS A 61 -6.87 -4.15 -8.45
N MET A 62 -6.80 -4.78 -7.27
CA MET A 62 -5.58 -5.40 -6.76
C MET A 62 -5.12 -6.57 -7.63
N ASP A 63 -6.06 -7.42 -8.08
CA ASP A 63 -5.76 -8.55 -8.98
C ASP A 63 -5.23 -8.05 -10.34
N SER A 64 -5.71 -6.91 -10.81
CA SER A 64 -5.23 -6.28 -12.05
C SER A 64 -3.80 -5.71 -11.93
N LEU A 65 -3.33 -5.42 -10.71
CA LEU A 65 -1.95 -4.97 -10.45
C LEU A 65 -0.96 -6.13 -10.28
N SER A 66 -1.43 -7.26 -9.75
CA SER A 66 -0.57 -8.40 -9.44
C SER A 66 -0.29 -9.28 -10.65
N MET A 67 -1.09 -9.18 -11.71
CA MET A 67 -0.77 -9.82 -12.98
C MET A 67 0.44 -9.11 -13.61
N PRO A 68 1.60 -9.78 -13.75
CA PRO A 68 2.67 -9.24 -14.56
C PRO A 68 2.09 -9.01 -15.95
N GLN A 69 2.24 -7.80 -16.50
CA GLN A 69 1.94 -7.54 -17.90
C GLN A 69 2.75 -8.55 -18.71
N GLN A 70 2.10 -9.62 -19.17
CA GLN A 70 2.61 -10.41 -20.27
C GLN A 70 2.65 -9.44 -21.43
N SER A 71 3.83 -8.90 -21.68
CA SER A 71 4.16 -8.19 -22.91
C SER A 71 3.65 -9.04 -24.07
N SER A 72 2.60 -8.56 -24.72
CA SER A 72 2.11 -8.92 -26.05
C SER A 72 2.58 -10.29 -26.55
N MET A 73 1.68 -11.28 -26.49
CA MET A 73 1.71 -12.38 -27.46
C MET A 73 1.76 -11.74 -28.86
N GLY A 74 2.86 -11.94 -29.57
CA GLY A 74 2.90 -11.72 -31.00
C GLY A 74 2.09 -12.82 -31.66
N GLU A 75 0.88 -12.51 -32.09
CA GLU A 75 0.21 -13.29 -33.13
C GLU A 75 1.02 -13.13 -34.42
N GLY A 76 1.69 -14.21 -34.83
CA GLY A 76 2.34 -14.34 -36.13
C GLY A 76 2.02 -15.72 -36.67
N GLY A 77 1.25 -15.76 -37.75
CA GLY A 77 0.71 -16.96 -38.37
C GLY A 77 1.76 -17.88 -39.00
N ASP A 78 1.26 -19.09 -39.24
CA ASP A 78 1.78 -20.15 -40.09
C ASP A 78 2.40 -19.63 -41.41
N GLU A 79 3.63 -20.04 -41.73
CA GLU A 79 4.13 -20.29 -43.09
C GLU A 79 5.55 -20.94 -43.07
N GLY A 80 5.68 -22.12 -43.67
CA GLY A 80 6.86 -22.50 -44.45
C GLY A 80 7.96 -23.36 -43.78
N MET A 81 7.85 -24.68 -43.94
CA MET A 81 8.96 -25.63 -43.86
C MET A 81 9.91 -25.44 -45.06
N GLN A 82 11.16 -25.03 -44.84
CA GLN A 82 12.27 -25.29 -45.77
C GLN A 82 13.52 -25.71 -44.97
N VAL A 83 14.11 -26.81 -45.40
CA VAL A 83 15.32 -27.42 -44.87
C VAL A 83 16.48 -26.88 -45.72
N GLU A 84 17.43 -26.18 -45.12
CA GLU A 84 18.73 -25.92 -45.75
C GLU A 84 19.86 -26.22 -44.76
N ASP A 85 20.71 -27.17 -45.17
CA ASP A 85 21.94 -27.57 -44.51
C ASP A 85 22.98 -26.43 -44.56
N GLY A 86 23.58 -26.08 -43.41
CA GLY A 86 24.68 -25.11 -43.36
C GLY A 86 25.27 -24.93 -41.95
N ASP A 87 26.59 -25.14 -41.84
CA ASP A 87 27.40 -25.38 -40.64
C ASP A 87 27.30 -24.41 -39.43
N PRO A 88 27.69 -24.86 -38.22
CA PRO A 88 27.52 -24.16 -36.96
C PRO A 88 28.80 -23.42 -36.56
N LEU A 89 28.83 -22.09 -36.69
CA LEU A 89 29.82 -21.29 -35.93
C LEU A 89 29.12 -20.09 -35.31
N GLY A 90 28.92 -20.19 -33.99
CA GLY A 90 28.27 -19.20 -33.17
C GLY A 90 29.06 -17.90 -33.09
N SER A 91 28.38 -16.81 -33.44
CA SER A 91 28.61 -15.50 -32.84
C SER A 91 27.31 -15.07 -32.16
N GLY A 92 27.06 -15.64 -30.97
CA GLY A 92 26.03 -15.17 -30.06
C GLY A 92 26.46 -13.79 -29.53
N ALA A 93 26.20 -12.75 -30.32
CA ALA A 93 26.17 -11.40 -29.80
C ALA A 93 25.00 -11.34 -28.83
N ASP A 94 25.31 -11.23 -27.54
CA ASP A 94 24.39 -11.07 -26.43
C ASP A 94 23.42 -9.90 -26.68
N ALA A 95 22.34 -10.17 -27.41
CA ALA A 95 21.11 -9.40 -27.32
C ALA A 95 20.42 -9.74 -26.00
N LYS A 96 21.04 -9.33 -24.88
CA LYS A 96 20.33 -9.25 -23.61
C LYS A 96 19.32 -8.13 -23.76
N SER A 97 18.12 -8.51 -24.17
CA SER A 97 16.91 -7.70 -24.11
C SER A 97 16.98 -6.82 -22.86
N PRO A 98 16.81 -5.49 -22.97
CA PRO A 98 16.83 -4.62 -21.80
C PRO A 98 15.76 -5.16 -20.87
N ARG A 99 16.15 -5.59 -19.67
CA ARG A 99 15.22 -6.01 -18.61
C ARG A 99 14.15 -4.93 -18.57
N GLN A 100 12.95 -5.21 -19.09
CA GLN A 100 11.84 -4.25 -19.05
C GLN A 100 11.72 -3.88 -17.58
N HIS A 101 12.06 -2.62 -17.27
CA HIS A 101 12.00 -2.12 -15.91
C HIS A 101 10.55 -2.28 -15.48
N LEU A 102 10.30 -3.27 -14.60
CA LEU A 102 9.04 -3.35 -13.88
C LEU A 102 8.86 -1.96 -13.28
N ARG A 103 7.81 -1.26 -13.69
CA ARG A 103 7.39 0.00 -13.08
C ARG A 103 6.36 -0.41 -12.04
N PRO A 104 6.76 -0.72 -10.78
CA PRO A 104 5.85 -1.27 -9.81
C PRO A 104 4.87 -0.20 -9.32
N VAL A 105 3.64 -0.62 -9.10
CA VAL A 105 2.70 0.08 -8.23
C VAL A 105 2.71 -0.67 -6.90
N ILE A 106 3.11 0.01 -5.83
CA ILE A 106 3.05 -0.53 -4.47
C ILE A 106 1.77 -0.02 -3.84
N VAL A 107 0.99 -0.90 -3.21
CA VAL A 107 -0.22 -0.51 -2.45
C VAL A 107 0.04 -0.71 -0.97
N LEU A 108 -0.13 0.35 -0.17
CA LEU A 108 -0.06 0.30 1.28
C LEU A 108 -1.44 0.63 1.86
N GLY A 109 -1.93 -0.26 2.73
CA GLY A 109 -3.16 -0.05 3.48
C GLY A 109 -2.85 0.16 4.96
N ALA A 110 -3.48 1.15 5.59
CA ALA A 110 -3.43 1.36 7.03
C ALA A 110 -4.80 1.09 7.67
N THR A 111 -4.82 0.40 8.81
CA THR A 111 -6.03 0.14 9.60
C THR A 111 -5.67 -0.08 11.06
N ASN A 112 -6.56 0.35 11.95
CA ASN A 112 -6.51 0.03 13.37
C ASN A 112 -7.23 -1.28 13.71
N ARG A 113 -7.96 -1.86 12.74
CA ARG A 113 -8.83 -3.03 12.90
C ARG A 113 -8.55 -4.06 11.82
N PRO A 114 -7.35 -4.69 11.81
CA PRO A 114 -7.00 -5.69 10.79
C PRO A 114 -7.92 -6.91 10.79
N ASP A 115 -8.57 -7.18 11.93
CA ASP A 115 -9.60 -8.20 12.11
C ASP A 115 -10.95 -7.84 11.48
N ALA A 116 -11.22 -6.56 11.19
CA ALA A 116 -12.44 -6.10 10.53
C ALA A 116 -12.35 -6.14 8.99
N LEU A 117 -11.15 -6.34 8.44
CA LEU A 117 -10.91 -6.38 6.99
C LEU A 117 -11.38 -7.69 6.36
N ASP A 118 -11.87 -7.64 5.12
CA ASP A 118 -12.16 -8.84 4.32
C ASP A 118 -10.89 -9.71 4.15
N GLU A 119 -10.97 -10.97 4.58
CA GLU A 119 -9.87 -11.94 4.50
C GLU A 119 -9.37 -12.16 3.07
N ALA A 120 -10.23 -11.96 2.06
CA ALA A 120 -9.83 -12.06 0.66
C ALA A 120 -8.76 -11.03 0.30
N LEU A 121 -8.77 -9.84 0.91
CA LEU A 121 -7.76 -8.81 0.66
C LEU A 121 -6.39 -9.15 1.26
N ARG A 122 -6.35 -10.03 2.27
CA ARG A 122 -5.13 -10.46 2.97
C ARG A 122 -4.44 -11.68 2.33
N ARG A 123 -4.95 -12.15 1.19
CA ARG A 123 -4.41 -13.32 0.48
C ARG A 123 -3.22 -12.93 -0.39
N ALA A 124 -2.44 -13.95 -0.79
CA ALA A 124 -1.29 -13.81 -1.68
C ALA A 124 -1.65 -13.01 -2.96
N GLY A 125 -0.76 -12.08 -3.34
CA GLY A 125 -0.97 -11.20 -4.50
C GLY A 125 -1.82 -9.96 -4.23
N ARG A 126 -2.19 -9.70 -2.96
CA ARG A 126 -2.93 -8.50 -2.51
C ARG A 126 -2.19 -7.85 -1.33
N PHE A 127 -2.83 -7.70 -0.17
CA PHE A 127 -2.14 -7.32 1.08
C PHE A 127 -1.54 -8.55 1.75
N ASP A 128 -0.51 -9.12 1.13
CA ASP A 128 0.16 -10.33 1.61
C ASP A 128 1.30 -10.07 2.61
N ARG A 129 1.58 -8.79 2.88
CA ARG A 129 2.53 -8.33 3.90
C ARG A 129 1.81 -7.45 4.92
N GLU A 130 2.02 -7.75 6.19
CA GLU A 130 1.48 -6.99 7.31
C GLU A 130 2.63 -6.49 8.19
N ILE A 131 2.54 -5.22 8.59
CA ILE A 131 3.48 -4.60 9.52
C ILE A 131 2.66 -4.13 10.72
N ALA A 132 2.82 -4.81 11.85
CA ALA A 132 2.16 -4.43 13.09
C ALA A 132 2.87 -3.24 13.73
N ILE A 133 2.17 -2.11 13.86
CA ILE A 133 2.65 -0.93 14.58
C ILE A 133 2.08 -0.98 16.00
N GLY A 134 2.88 -1.47 16.94
CA GLY A 134 2.51 -1.59 18.35
C GLY A 134 2.75 -0.32 19.17
N MET A 135 2.43 -0.39 20.46
CA MET A 135 2.75 0.68 21.40
C MET A 135 4.27 0.89 21.52
N PRO A 136 4.76 2.14 21.52
CA PRO A 136 6.19 2.42 21.62
C PRO A 136 6.71 2.08 23.03
N ASP A 137 7.91 1.49 23.08
CA ASP A 137 8.67 1.31 24.32
C ASP A 137 9.29 2.62 24.81
N ALA A 138 9.93 2.62 26.00
CA ALA A 138 10.50 3.85 26.56
C ALA A 138 11.56 4.51 25.63
N PRO A 139 12.53 3.78 25.04
CA PRO A 139 13.43 4.35 24.04
C PRO A 139 12.71 4.93 22.81
N ALA A 140 11.66 4.28 22.30
CA ALA A 140 10.87 4.79 21.18
C ALA A 140 10.11 6.06 21.55
N ARG A 141 9.50 6.12 22.74
CA ARG A 141 8.84 7.33 23.25
C ARG A 141 9.81 8.50 23.41
N GLU A 142 11.04 8.23 23.86
CA GLU A 142 12.09 9.25 23.92
C GLU A 142 12.37 9.83 22.52
N ARG A 143 12.52 8.98 21.50
CA ARG A 143 12.73 9.42 20.11
C ARG A 143 11.55 10.24 19.59
N ILE A 144 10.32 9.81 19.86
CA ILE A 144 9.10 10.52 19.47
C ILE A 144 9.06 11.91 20.11
N LEU A 145 9.29 12.00 21.43
CA LEU A 145 9.32 13.27 22.15
C LEU A 145 10.41 14.21 21.60
N ARG A 146 11.60 13.67 21.29
CA ARG A 146 12.67 14.47 20.67
C ARG A 146 12.22 15.09 19.36
N VAL A 147 11.57 14.32 18.48
CA VAL A 147 11.05 14.81 17.19
C VAL A 147 9.95 15.87 17.42
N MET A 148 8.99 15.60 18.30
CA MET A 148 7.88 16.53 18.57
C MET A 148 8.35 17.86 19.17
N CYS A 149 9.40 17.84 19.99
CA CYS A 149 9.95 19.03 20.61
C CYS A 149 11.04 19.74 19.77
N GLN A 150 11.39 19.29 18.56
CA GLN A 150 12.45 19.91 17.74
C GLN A 150 12.22 21.41 17.48
N GLY A 151 10.96 21.85 17.42
CA GLY A 151 10.60 23.26 17.20
C GLY A 151 10.26 24.05 18.48
N MET A 152 10.38 23.45 19.66
CA MET A 152 9.95 24.06 20.93
C MET A 152 11.12 24.74 21.65
N ARG A 153 10.83 25.82 22.39
CA ARG A 153 11.80 26.43 23.31
C ARG A 153 11.79 25.64 24.62
N LEU A 154 12.81 24.82 24.82
CA LEU A 154 12.97 24.02 26.03
C LEU A 154 13.90 24.75 27.00
N GLU A 155 13.47 24.89 28.26
CA GLU A 155 14.28 25.54 29.31
C GLU A 155 15.20 24.54 30.02
N GLY A 156 16.43 24.97 30.30
CA GLY A 156 17.38 24.22 31.12
C GLY A 156 17.80 22.86 30.54
N SER A 157 18.09 21.92 31.43
CA SER A 157 18.51 20.55 31.07
C SER A 157 17.30 19.64 30.85
N PHE A 158 16.59 19.83 29.74
CA PHE A 158 15.39 19.07 29.42
C PHE A 158 15.69 17.58 29.20
N ASP A 159 15.17 16.73 30.10
CA ASP A 159 15.41 15.27 30.09
C ASP A 159 14.25 14.50 29.46
N PHE A 160 14.36 14.24 28.16
CA PHE A 160 13.42 13.41 27.41
C PHE A 160 13.29 11.99 27.96
N ARG A 161 14.38 11.42 28.50
CA ARG A 161 14.40 10.04 28.98
C ARG A 161 13.57 9.90 30.25
N LYS A 162 13.59 10.91 31.12
CA LYS A 162 12.73 10.97 32.31
C LYS A 162 11.26 10.98 31.92
N ILE A 163 10.86 11.85 31.00
CA ILE A 163 9.46 11.92 30.53
C ILE A 163 9.04 10.62 29.87
N ALA A 164 9.88 10.04 29.00
CA ALA A 164 9.59 8.77 28.33
C ALA A 164 9.34 7.61 29.32
N LYS A 165 10.03 7.58 30.47
CA LYS A 165 9.78 6.58 31.53
C LYS A 165 8.45 6.81 32.25
N MET A 166 8.01 8.06 32.39
CA MET A 166 6.75 8.42 33.05
C MET A 166 5.52 8.25 32.16
N THR A 167 5.69 8.18 30.84
CA THR A 167 4.60 8.07 29.85
C THR A 167 4.35 6.62 29.40
N HIS A 168 4.33 5.66 30.34
CA HIS A 168 4.03 4.27 29.98
C HIS A 168 2.64 4.16 29.33
N GLY A 169 2.55 3.39 28.23
CA GLY A 169 1.31 3.22 27.47
C GLY A 169 0.98 4.35 26.48
N PHE A 170 1.70 5.47 26.51
CA PHE A 170 1.43 6.59 25.60
C PHE A 170 1.82 6.23 24.17
N VAL A 171 0.93 6.49 23.22
CA VAL A 171 1.21 6.42 21.78
C VAL A 171 1.60 7.79 21.23
N GLY A 172 1.92 7.87 19.94
CA GLY A 172 2.32 9.13 19.31
C GLY A 172 1.29 10.26 19.48
N ALA A 173 -0.01 9.95 19.43
CA ALA A 173 -1.06 10.94 19.66
C ALA A 173 -1.03 11.51 21.08
N ASP A 174 -0.90 10.66 22.10
CA ASP A 174 -0.83 11.10 23.50
C ASP A 174 0.42 11.95 23.78
N LEU A 175 1.57 11.54 23.23
CA LEU A 175 2.80 12.32 23.35
C LEU A 175 2.68 13.66 22.63
N SER A 176 2.00 13.71 21.48
CA SER A 176 1.73 14.97 20.79
C SER A 176 0.85 15.89 21.64
N ALA A 177 -0.22 15.37 22.23
CA ALA A 177 -1.10 16.12 23.12
C ALA A 177 -0.32 16.64 24.34
N LEU A 178 0.50 15.79 24.97
CA LEU A 178 1.37 16.17 26.08
C LEU A 178 2.30 17.33 25.72
N THR A 179 2.96 17.27 24.55
CA THR A 179 3.86 18.34 24.12
C THR A 179 3.14 19.64 23.79
N LYS A 180 1.90 19.57 23.29
CA LYS A 180 1.08 20.76 23.00
C LYS A 180 0.58 21.43 24.27
N GLU A 181 0.19 20.65 25.27
CA GLU A 181 -0.28 21.19 26.55
C GLU A 181 0.86 21.85 27.35
N ALA A 182 2.10 21.42 27.11
CA ALA A 182 3.30 21.96 27.75
C ALA A 182 3.90 23.19 27.03
N ALA A 183 3.42 23.53 25.83
CA ALA A 183 3.96 24.60 24.97
C ALA A 183 3.36 25.97 25.30
#